data_AF-A0A1S3MI90-F1
#
_entry.id   AF-A0A1S3MI90-F1
#
_cell.length_a   1.000
_cell.length_b   1.000
_cell.length_c   1.000
_cell.angle_alpha   90.00
_cell.angle_beta   90.00
_cell.angle_gamma   90.00
#
_symmetry.space_group_name_H-M   'P 1'
#
loop_
_entity.id
_entity.type
_entity.pdbx_description
1 polymer ?
#
loop_
_entity_poly.entity_id
_entity_poly.type
_entity_poly.pdbx_seq_one_letter_code
_entity_poly.pdbx_strand_id
1 'polypeptide(L)'
;MWDIRDSAIFEGPEGAKRLSLDVHASHEALYRTIGKMISVCVVLGGVGPHFFSERLFAAVCGKPAPPLNLEEVSHTTLKAHLENIKKAEDLSEVKNKLEESVDWLSLLGLKRIVVKTMEDRDGVVELVAQQFVQGSMQVALEHRFKYGLNSLGLLEASGNHPDSF
;
A
#
# COMPACT_ATOMS: atom_id res chain seq x y z
N MET A 1 2.80 27.59 2.80
CA MET A 1 3.83 26.54 2.69
C MET A 1 3.06 25.27 2.36
N TRP A 2 3.22 24.70 1.17
CA TRP A 2 2.50 23.48 0.80
C TRP A 2 3.01 22.35 1.70
N ASP A 3 2.13 21.79 2.52
CA ASP A 3 2.47 20.58 3.26
C ASP A 3 2.33 19.39 2.31
N ILE A 4 3.48 18.82 1.92
CA ILE A 4 3.53 17.65 1.04
C ILE A 4 2.75 16.48 1.68
N ARG A 5 2.70 16.41 3.01
CA ARG A 5 1.98 15.37 3.76
C ARG A 5 0.48 15.36 3.50
N ASP A 6 -0.10 16.53 3.26
CA ASP A 6 -1.54 16.71 3.04
C ASP A 6 -1.89 16.77 1.54
N SER A 7 -0.94 16.45 0.67
CA SER A 7 -1.19 16.38 -0.77
C SER A 7 -2.04 15.16 -1.13
N ALA A 8 -2.76 15.27 -2.26
CA ALA A 8 -3.64 14.22 -2.75
C ALA A 8 -2.93 12.89 -3.08
N ILE A 9 -1.59 12.87 -3.17
CA ILE A 9 -0.79 11.66 -3.46
C ILE A 9 -0.55 10.78 -2.22
N PHE A 10 -0.90 11.25 -1.03
CA PHE A 10 -0.77 10.49 0.21
C PHE A 10 -2.14 10.27 0.86
N GLU A 11 -2.39 9.04 1.31
CA GLU A 11 -3.58 8.66 2.07
C GLU A 11 -3.20 7.91 3.35
N GLY A 12 -4.13 7.77 4.28
CA GLY A 12 -3.92 7.07 5.56
C GLY A 12 -3.77 7.99 6.76
N PRO A 13 -3.64 7.41 7.97
CA PRO A 13 -3.55 8.14 9.21
C PRO A 13 -2.19 8.83 9.37
N GLU A 14 -2.11 9.65 10.40
CA GLU A 14 -0.89 10.40 10.69
C GLU A 14 0.27 9.49 11.10
N GLY A 15 1.46 9.77 10.57
CA GLY A 15 2.64 8.91 10.79
C GLY A 15 2.60 7.57 10.03
N ALA A 16 1.55 7.28 9.26
CA ALA A 16 1.45 6.05 8.47
C ALA A 16 0.78 6.30 7.10
N LYS A 17 1.21 7.36 6.42
CA LYS A 17 0.76 7.69 5.07
C LYS A 17 1.32 6.70 4.05
N ARG A 18 0.49 6.30 3.10
CA ARG A 18 0.85 5.50 1.92
C ARG A 18 0.56 6.29 0.65
N LEU A 19 1.13 5.87 -0.48
CA LEU A 19 0.80 6.47 -1.76
C LEU A 19 -0.64 6.10 -2.16
N SER A 20 -1.44 7.11 -2.47
CA SER A 20 -2.73 6.95 -3.12
C SER A 20 -2.52 6.88 -4.64
N LEU A 21 -3.49 6.32 -5.36
CA LEU A 21 -3.51 6.37 -6.82
C LEU A 21 -4.43 7.52 -7.27
N ASP A 22 -3.84 8.69 -7.44
CA ASP A 22 -4.49 9.88 -8.00
C ASP A 22 -4.08 10.12 -9.47
N VAL A 23 -5.10 10.22 -10.35
CA VAL A 23 -4.95 10.41 -11.80
C VAL A 23 -4.52 11.84 -12.14
N HIS A 24 -5.01 12.85 -11.42
CA HIS A 24 -4.63 14.24 -11.65
C HIS A 24 -3.15 14.46 -11.28
N ALA A 25 -2.74 13.97 -10.12
CA ALA A 25 -1.35 14.00 -9.67
C ALA A 25 -0.42 13.20 -10.59
N SER A 26 -0.96 12.17 -11.24
CA SER A 26 -0.27 11.44 -12.28
C SER A 26 -0.01 12.33 -13.51
N HIS A 27 -1.03 13.04 -14.01
CA HIS A 27 -0.90 13.94 -15.16
C HIS A 27 0.05 15.12 -14.89
N GLU A 28 0.02 15.69 -13.69
CA GLU A 28 0.86 16.82 -13.29
C GLU A 28 2.28 16.42 -12.87
N ALA A 29 2.65 15.15 -13.03
CA ALA A 29 3.94 14.60 -12.62
C ALA A 29 4.27 14.81 -11.12
N LEU A 30 3.27 15.01 -10.26
CA LEU A 30 3.44 15.33 -8.84
C LEU A 30 4.21 14.23 -8.09
N TYR A 31 3.94 12.95 -8.35
CA TYR A 31 4.72 11.85 -7.76
C TYR A 31 6.22 11.97 -8.04
N ARG A 32 6.58 12.36 -9.27
CA ARG A 32 7.99 12.52 -9.67
C ARG A 32 8.61 13.74 -9.02
N THR A 33 7.89 14.86 -9.02
CA THR A 33 8.34 16.13 -8.42
C THR A 33 8.55 15.99 -6.91
N ILE A 34 7.59 15.41 -6.20
CA ILE A 34 7.67 15.19 -4.76
C ILE A 34 8.77 14.17 -4.43
N GLY A 35 8.87 13.07 -5.19
CA GLY A 35 9.97 12.12 -5.03
C GLY A 35 11.35 12.78 -5.18
N LYS A 36 11.51 13.71 -6.14
CA LYS A 36 12.75 14.49 -6.30
C LYS A 36 13.01 15.42 -5.11
N MET A 37 12.00 16.12 -4.63
CA MET A 37 12.13 17.02 -3.47
C MET A 37 12.59 16.24 -2.24
N ILE A 38 11.97 15.09 -1.97
CA ILE A 38 12.37 14.19 -0.88
C ILE A 38 13.82 13.72 -1.07
N SER A 39 14.19 13.32 -2.29
CA SER A 39 15.56 12.88 -2.60
C SER A 39 16.60 13.95 -2.31
N VAL A 40 16.36 15.18 -2.74
CA VAL A 40 17.24 16.33 -2.46
C VAL A 40 17.34 16.58 -0.96
N CYS A 41 16.23 16.58 -0.23
CA CYS A 41 16.22 16.79 1.22
C CYS A 41 17.07 15.75 1.95
N VAL A 42 16.89 14.46 1.66
CA VAL A 42 17.63 13.39 2.33
C VAL A 42 19.12 13.41 1.98
N VAL A 43 19.47 13.54 0.69
CA VAL A 43 20.88 13.56 0.24
C VAL A 43 21.67 14.73 0.84
N LEU A 44 21.02 15.88 1.07
CA LEU A 44 21.66 17.05 1.68
C LEU A 44 21.69 17.00 3.21
N GLY A 45 21.32 15.88 3.84
CA GLY A 45 21.31 15.73 5.29
C GLY A 45 20.12 16.43 5.98
N GLY A 46 19.07 16.74 5.23
CA GLY A 46 17.81 17.24 5.75
C GLY A 46 16.96 16.13 6.38
N VAL A 47 15.79 16.53 6.90
CA VAL A 47 14.85 15.63 7.56
C VAL A 47 14.09 14.81 6.51
N GLY A 48 14.13 13.47 6.64
CA GLY A 48 13.37 12.55 5.79
C GLY A 48 11.86 12.61 6.03
N PRO A 49 11.04 11.97 5.18
CA PRO A 49 9.60 11.96 5.35
C PRO A 49 9.19 11.02 6.51
N HIS A 50 9.16 11.55 7.74
CA HIS A 50 8.71 10.83 8.94
C HIS A 50 7.22 10.47 8.99
N PHE A 51 6.50 10.67 7.88
CA PHE A 51 5.07 10.41 7.78
C PHE A 51 4.75 9.16 6.94
N PHE A 52 5.74 8.49 6.35
CA PHE A 52 5.53 7.27 5.58
C PHE A 52 5.12 6.10 6.48
N SER A 53 4.18 5.28 6.02
CA SER A 53 3.90 3.99 6.63
C SER A 53 5.10 3.07 6.50
N GLU A 54 5.26 2.16 7.46
CA GLU A 54 6.30 1.12 7.43
C GLU A 54 6.26 0.31 6.13
N ARG A 55 5.06 0.05 5.60
CA ARG A 55 4.86 -0.64 4.33
C ARG A 55 5.38 0.15 3.13
N LEU A 56 5.08 1.46 3.05
CA LEU A 56 5.60 2.32 1.99
C LEU A 56 7.12 2.42 2.08
N PHE A 57 7.64 2.58 3.29
CA PHE A 57 9.08 2.62 3.55
C PHE A 57 9.76 1.33 3.09
N ALA A 58 9.24 0.16 3.49
CA ALA A 58 9.76 -1.13 3.07
C ALA A 58 9.74 -1.26 1.54
N ALA A 59 8.66 -0.86 0.88
CA ALA A 59 8.54 -0.92 -0.58
C ALA A 59 9.54 0.02 -1.31
N VAL A 60 9.82 1.20 -0.74
CA VAL A 60 10.84 2.14 -1.25
C VAL A 60 12.23 1.53 -1.11
N CYS A 61 12.54 0.91 0.03
CA CYS A 61 13.84 0.29 0.33
C CYS A 61 14.02 -1.12 -0.28
N GLY A 62 13.01 -1.67 -0.96
CA GLY A 62 13.05 -3.04 -1.48
C GLY A 62 13.05 -4.12 -0.38
N LYS A 63 12.56 -3.79 0.82
CA LYS A 63 12.43 -4.72 1.96
C LYS A 63 11.07 -5.45 1.90
N PRO A 64 10.96 -6.65 2.51
CA PRO A 64 9.68 -7.32 2.65
C PRO A 64 8.72 -6.44 3.45
N ALA A 65 7.47 -6.38 2.97
CA ALA A 65 6.45 -5.58 3.63
C ALA A 65 5.99 -6.26 4.95
N PRO A 66 5.64 -5.50 5.99
CA PRO A 66 5.17 -6.08 7.25
C PRO A 66 3.84 -6.85 7.05
N PRO A 67 3.45 -7.72 7.99
CA PRO A 67 2.12 -8.33 8.00
C PRO A 67 1.02 -7.27 7.89
N LEU A 68 -0.04 -7.55 7.15
CA LEU A 68 -1.09 -6.58 6.92
C LEU A 68 -2.12 -6.58 8.05
N ASN A 69 -2.43 -5.41 8.59
CA ASN A 69 -3.57 -5.22 9.46
C ASN A 69 -4.81 -4.83 8.63
N LEU A 70 -5.98 -5.42 8.89
CA LEU A 70 -7.25 -5.04 8.25
C LEU A 70 -7.62 -3.57 8.51
N GLU A 71 -7.04 -2.93 9.52
CA GLU A 71 -7.15 -1.49 9.73
C GLU A 71 -6.51 -0.65 8.62
N GLU A 72 -5.54 -1.18 7.88
CA GLU A 72 -4.92 -0.51 6.73
C GLU A 72 -5.86 -0.45 5.50
N VAL A 73 -6.95 -1.24 5.49
CA VAL A 73 -7.95 -1.21 4.41
C VAL A 73 -8.84 0.01 4.58
N SER A 74 -8.57 1.06 3.81
CA SER A 74 -9.31 2.33 3.85
C SER A 74 -10.75 2.23 3.35
N HIS A 75 -11.05 1.24 2.49
CA HIS A 75 -12.39 1.07 1.92
C HIS A 75 -13.31 0.34 2.91
N THR A 76 -14.27 1.06 3.48
CA THR A 76 -15.17 0.56 4.54
C THR A 76 -15.98 -0.67 4.13
N THR A 77 -16.57 -0.67 2.93
CA THR A 77 -17.36 -1.82 2.44
C THR A 77 -16.49 -3.07 2.29
N LEU A 78 -15.35 -2.97 1.59
CA LEU A 78 -14.40 -4.07 1.48
C LEU A 78 -13.93 -4.57 2.85
N LYS A 79 -13.60 -3.67 3.77
CA LYS A 79 -13.21 -4.03 5.14
C LYS A 79 -14.30 -4.82 5.85
N ALA A 80 -15.57 -4.42 5.71
CA ALA A 80 -16.70 -5.15 6.28
C ALA A 80 -16.85 -6.56 5.68
N HIS A 81 -16.69 -6.71 4.36
CA HIS A 81 -16.69 -8.03 3.71
C HIS A 81 -15.58 -8.94 4.26
N LEU A 82 -14.35 -8.41 4.41
CA LEU A 82 -13.21 -9.15 4.94
C LEU A 82 -13.42 -9.58 6.40
N GLU A 83 -13.93 -8.67 7.23
CA GLU A 83 -14.29 -8.97 8.62
C GLU A 83 -15.39 -10.04 8.70
N ASN A 84 -16.39 -9.98 7.83
CA ASN A 84 -17.44 -10.99 7.78
C ASN A 84 -16.88 -12.37 7.41
N ILE A 85 -16.04 -12.45 6.37
CA ILE A 85 -15.38 -13.69 5.97
C ILE A 85 -14.56 -14.24 7.14
N LYS A 86 -13.76 -13.40 7.81
CA LYS A 86 -12.92 -13.78 8.96
C LYS A 86 -13.74 -14.31 10.15
N LYS A 87 -14.95 -13.79 10.37
CA LYS A 87 -15.88 -14.23 11.44
C LYS A 87 -16.67 -15.49 11.12
N ALA A 88 -16.58 -16.04 9.91
CA ALA A 88 -17.27 -17.29 9.58
C ALA A 88 -16.76 -18.44 10.44
N GLU A 89 -17.69 -19.24 10.96
CA GLU A 89 -17.37 -20.33 11.89
C GLU A 89 -17.14 -21.67 11.17
N ASP A 90 -17.65 -21.81 9.95
CA ASP A 90 -17.49 -23.02 9.14
C ASP A 90 -17.28 -22.74 7.64
N LEU A 91 -16.88 -23.78 6.90
CA LEU A 91 -16.56 -23.68 5.47
C LEU A 91 -17.76 -23.35 4.58
N SER A 92 -18.98 -23.68 5.00
CA SER A 92 -20.20 -23.32 4.27
C SER A 92 -20.45 -21.82 4.38
N GLU A 93 -20.33 -21.27 5.58
CA GLU A 93 -20.41 -19.82 5.79
C GLU A 93 -19.31 -19.06 5.04
N VAL A 94 -18.07 -19.57 5.05
CA VAL A 94 -16.97 -18.95 4.30
C VAL A 94 -17.30 -18.86 2.82
N LYS A 95 -17.83 -19.94 2.21
CA LYS A 95 -18.21 -19.96 0.80
C LYS A 95 -19.31 -18.94 0.49
N ASN A 96 -20.36 -18.89 1.30
CA ASN A 96 -21.45 -17.92 1.12
C ASN A 96 -20.93 -16.48 1.17
N LYS A 97 -20.08 -16.15 2.16
CA LYS A 97 -19.51 -14.80 2.29
C LYS A 97 -18.52 -14.45 1.18
N LEU A 98 -17.82 -15.44 0.62
CA LEU A 98 -16.98 -15.24 -0.57
C LEU A 98 -17.82 -14.98 -1.82
N GLU A 99 -18.95 -15.67 -1.99
CA GLU A 99 -19.92 -15.42 -3.07
C GLU A 99 -20.52 -14.01 -2.96
N GLU A 100 -20.90 -13.58 -1.75
CA GLU A 100 -21.35 -12.19 -1.49
C GLU A 100 -20.27 -11.14 -1.79
N SER A 101 -19.00 -11.54 -1.80
CA SER A 101 -17.85 -10.66 -2.02
C SER A 101 -17.24 -10.80 -3.43
N VAL A 102 -17.92 -11.51 -4.35
CA VAL A 102 -17.38 -11.87 -5.67
C VAL A 102 -16.98 -10.66 -6.53
N ASP A 103 -17.68 -9.53 -6.39
CA ASP A 103 -17.37 -8.30 -7.11
C ASP A 103 -15.99 -7.75 -6.70
N TRP A 104 -15.70 -7.74 -5.40
CA TRP A 104 -14.40 -7.33 -4.86
C TRP A 104 -13.29 -8.27 -5.31
N LEU A 105 -13.54 -9.58 -5.22
CA LEU A 105 -12.59 -10.60 -5.66
C LEU A 105 -12.29 -10.45 -7.16
N SER A 106 -13.32 -10.21 -7.97
CA SER A 106 -13.19 -10.02 -9.41
C SER A 106 -12.44 -8.74 -9.76
N LEU A 107 -12.73 -7.64 -9.06
CA LEU A 107 -12.04 -6.35 -9.21
C LEU A 107 -10.54 -6.47 -8.92
N LEU A 108 -10.17 -7.28 -7.92
CA LEU A 108 -8.78 -7.55 -7.54
C LEU A 108 -8.14 -8.69 -8.35
N GLY A 109 -8.82 -9.23 -9.36
CA GLY A 109 -8.31 -10.31 -10.21
C GLY A 109 -8.28 -11.69 -9.56
N LEU A 110 -8.88 -11.86 -8.38
CA LEU A 110 -8.90 -13.07 -7.57
C LEU A 110 -10.06 -14.01 -7.97
N LYS A 111 -10.03 -14.53 -9.20
CA LYS A 111 -11.17 -15.25 -9.80
C LYS A 111 -11.28 -16.74 -9.45
N ARG A 112 -10.32 -17.30 -8.72
CA ARG A 112 -10.24 -18.76 -8.43
C ARG A 112 -9.77 -19.05 -7.02
N ILE A 113 -10.47 -18.48 -6.04
CA ILE A 113 -10.23 -18.79 -4.64
C ILE A 113 -10.93 -20.11 -4.30
N VAL A 114 -10.17 -21.08 -3.79
CA VAL A 114 -10.69 -22.36 -3.30
C VAL A 114 -10.32 -22.46 -1.82
N VAL A 115 -11.33 -22.46 -0.95
CA VAL A 115 -11.15 -22.64 0.50
C VAL A 115 -11.51 -24.07 0.87
N LYS A 116 -10.55 -24.81 1.42
CA LYS A 116 -10.73 -26.18 1.91
C LYS A 116 -10.60 -26.27 3.43
N THR A 117 -9.89 -25.34 4.05
CA THR A 117 -9.71 -25.28 5.51
C THR A 117 -9.97 -23.87 6.05
N MET A 118 -10.03 -23.73 7.38
CA MET A 118 -10.19 -22.41 8.02
C MET A 118 -8.89 -21.60 7.95
N GLU A 119 -7.73 -22.24 7.82
CA GLU A 119 -6.48 -21.56 7.50
C GLU A 119 -6.51 -20.95 6.09
N ASP A 120 -7.11 -21.64 5.10
CA ASP A 120 -7.31 -21.07 3.76
C ASP A 120 -8.18 -19.81 3.81
N ARG A 121 -9.20 -19.76 4.69
CA ARG A 121 -10.03 -18.56 4.90
C ARG A 121 -9.17 -17.38 5.35
N ASP A 122 -8.31 -17.58 6.34
CA ASP A 122 -7.46 -16.51 6.87
C ASP A 122 -6.44 -16.05 5.82
N GLY A 123 -5.86 -16.98 5.07
CA GLY A 123 -4.99 -16.67 3.93
C GLY A 123 -5.71 -15.89 2.82
N VAL A 124 -6.99 -16.16 2.56
CA VAL A 124 -7.80 -15.39 1.61
C VAL A 124 -8.05 -13.96 2.10
N VAL A 125 -8.44 -13.79 3.36
CA VAL A 125 -8.66 -12.46 3.96
C VAL A 125 -7.38 -11.63 3.86
N GLU A 126 -6.24 -12.22 4.23
CA GLU A 126 -4.94 -11.57 4.13
C GLU A 126 -4.59 -11.22 2.67
N LEU A 127 -4.72 -12.17 1.74
CA LEU A 127 -4.40 -11.96 0.33
C LEU A 127 -5.23 -10.83 -0.30
N VAL A 128 -6.55 -10.82 -0.07
CA VAL A 128 -7.44 -9.79 -0.63
C VAL A 128 -7.08 -8.42 -0.07
N ALA A 129 -6.86 -8.33 1.24
CA ALA A 129 -6.50 -7.09 1.89
C ALA A 129 -5.12 -6.59 1.39
N GLN A 130 -4.15 -7.49 1.19
CA GLN A 130 -2.82 -7.16 0.67
C GLN A 130 -2.92 -6.64 -0.76
N GLN A 131 -3.66 -7.33 -1.64
CA GLN A 131 -3.85 -6.91 -3.03
C GLN A 131 -4.51 -5.54 -3.13
N PHE A 132 -5.51 -5.25 -2.28
CA PHE A 132 -6.15 -3.94 -2.25
C PHE A 132 -5.19 -2.84 -1.79
N VAL A 133 -4.49 -3.06 -0.67
CA VAL A 133 -3.61 -2.03 -0.07
C VAL A 133 -2.35 -1.80 -0.91
N GLN A 134 -1.78 -2.87 -1.48
CA GLN A 134 -0.56 -2.78 -2.28
C GLN A 134 -0.83 -2.41 -3.73
N GLY A 135 -1.98 -2.79 -4.32
CA GLY A 135 -2.26 -2.55 -5.72
C GLY A 135 -2.22 -1.07 -6.10
N SER A 136 -2.93 -0.21 -5.35
CA SER A 136 -2.91 1.24 -5.58
C SER A 136 -1.52 1.85 -5.33
N MET A 137 -0.88 1.43 -4.24
CA MET A 137 0.43 1.91 -3.83
C MET A 137 1.53 1.56 -4.83
N GLN A 138 1.58 0.32 -5.33
CA GLN A 138 2.62 -0.15 -6.24
C GLN A 138 2.55 0.56 -7.59
N VAL A 139 1.35 0.82 -8.12
CA VAL A 139 1.20 1.55 -9.39
C VAL A 139 1.75 2.98 -9.29
N ALA A 140 1.46 3.68 -8.19
CA ALA A 140 1.99 5.01 -7.93
C ALA A 140 3.51 4.98 -7.68
N LEU A 141 3.99 3.95 -6.97
CA LEU A 141 5.38 3.79 -6.57
C LEU A 141 6.31 3.47 -7.76
N GLU A 142 6.04 2.38 -8.47
CA GLU A 142 6.93 1.79 -9.47
C GLU A 142 7.10 2.68 -10.71
N HIS A 143 6.02 3.28 -11.21
CA HIS A 143 6.06 4.01 -12.47
C HIS A 143 6.45 5.48 -12.35
N ARG A 144 6.36 6.09 -11.14
CA ARG A 144 6.45 7.55 -11.00
C ARG A 144 7.24 8.01 -9.79
N PHE A 145 6.94 7.49 -8.59
CA PHE A 145 7.54 7.97 -7.35
C PHE A 145 9.00 7.52 -7.19
N LYS A 146 9.30 6.23 -7.43
CA LYS A 146 10.67 5.69 -7.38
C LYS A 146 11.62 6.40 -8.34
N TYR A 147 11.16 6.78 -9.53
CA TYR A 147 11.95 7.59 -10.46
C TYR A 147 12.37 8.93 -9.83
N GLY A 148 11.45 9.60 -9.15
CA GLY A 148 11.74 10.84 -8.43
C GLY A 148 12.77 10.61 -7.33
N LEU A 149 12.56 9.59 -6.49
CA LEU A 149 13.50 9.24 -5.43
C LEU A 149 14.91 8.91 -5.96
N ASN A 150 15.00 8.20 -7.09
CA ASN A 150 16.28 7.81 -7.68
C ASN A 150 17.04 8.94 -8.40
N SER A 151 16.50 10.15 -8.43
CA SER A 151 17.09 11.26 -9.20
C SER A 151 18.48 11.70 -8.70
N LEU A 152 18.88 11.31 -7.49
CA LEU A 152 20.21 11.53 -6.91
C LEU A 152 20.89 10.25 -6.40
N GLY A 153 20.47 9.07 -6.88
CA GLY A 153 21.04 7.77 -6.43
C GLY A 153 20.64 7.37 -5.00
N LEU A 154 19.63 8.01 -4.42
CA LEU A 154 19.15 7.77 -3.06
C LEU A 154 18.75 6.30 -2.81
N LEU A 155 18.13 5.66 -3.81
CA LEU A 155 17.72 4.25 -3.70
C LEU A 155 18.94 3.30 -3.73
N GLU A 156 20.04 3.70 -4.37
CA GLU A 156 21.30 2.96 -4.36
C GLU A 156 22.05 3.17 -3.03
N ALA A 157 21.94 4.36 -2.43
CA ALA A 157 22.50 4.68 -1.12
C ALA A 157 21.77 3.97 0.04
N SER A 158 20.44 3.82 -0.03
CA SER A 158 19.64 3.18 1.03
C SER A 158 19.76 1.66 1.08
N GLY A 159 20.21 1.02 -0.01
CA GLY A 159 20.64 -0.39 0.00
C GLY A 159 21.91 -0.63 0.82
N ASN A 160 22.75 0.40 0.99
CA ASN A 160 24.02 0.32 1.73
C ASN A 160 23.95 0.92 3.15
N HIS A 161 22.98 1.81 3.43
CA HIS A 161 22.80 2.44 4.75
C HIS A 161 21.31 2.57 5.12
N PRO A 162 20.74 1.56 5.80
CA PRO A 162 19.32 1.53 6.15
C PRO A 162 18.91 2.56 7.23
N ASP A 163 19.86 3.19 7.91
CA ASP A 163 19.62 4.17 8.99
C ASP A 163 19.60 5.64 8.50
N SER A 164 19.82 5.88 7.21
CA SER A 164 19.86 7.25 6.63
C SER A 164 18.47 7.81 6.29
N PHE A 165 17.41 7.18 6.79
CA PHE A 165 16.04 7.35 6.32
C PHE A 165 15.02 7.26 7.46
#